data_AF-A0A410D8T6-F1
#
_entry.id   AF-A0A410D8T6-F1
#
_cell.length_a   1.000
_cell.length_b   1.000
_cell.length_c   1.000
_cell.angle_alpha   90.00
_cell.angle_beta   90.00
_cell.angle_gamma   90.00
#
_symmetry.space_group_name_H-M   'P 1'
#
loop_
_entity.id
_entity.type
_entity.pdbx_description
1 polymer ?
#
loop_
_entity_poly.entity_id
_entity_poly.type
_entity_poly.pdbx_seq_one_letter_code
_entity_poly.pdbx_strand_id
1 'polypeptide(L)'
;MSADNPLNQIRQEQPGMLSNEWDRINKDDPEHALAIINDPKLDFPVLYMLRDQLDTRSEALESRPRIALSQIRNILHGADLGIDQMASFANQHHQVVEAMHWMLSTGWKNIVSMDYTQVIDQTAINFLHTYHENWLKEMVDLVFYRYKNKSQRHYLISAMWETANPLCLVYLANYLLSNQSVESNYARRMLHFIPEVKHANDNASAFLAFETWYEENAHYLVYTGETNDAVPGGRPYRIHYSAKYLGKYVSPRKGEPLQALMSNEKENYYGFVRLPMRQQINLSTYSCRLRKEQPKIWRPWIVLNLNEQLQSISMPVHGRYEG
;
A
#
# COMPACT_ATOMS: atom_id res chain seq x y z
N MET A 1 24.63 -0.22 27.78
CA MET A 1 23.67 0.88 27.54
C MET A 1 24.28 1.77 26.47
N SER A 2 23.96 1.53 25.20
CA SER A 2 24.59 2.26 24.10
C SER A 2 23.85 3.59 23.94
N ALA A 3 24.55 4.71 24.19
CA ALA A 3 23.98 6.06 24.18
C ALA A 3 23.21 6.36 22.89
N ASP A 4 22.09 7.06 23.02
CA ASP A 4 21.34 7.62 21.90
C ASP A 4 22.17 8.74 21.25
N ASN A 5 21.94 9.02 19.97
CA ASN A 5 22.70 10.05 19.28
C ASN A 5 22.37 11.43 19.89
N PRO A 6 23.37 12.27 20.25
CA PRO A 6 23.12 13.52 20.96
C PRO A 6 22.24 14.50 20.17
N LEU A 7 22.34 14.52 18.83
CA LEU A 7 21.52 15.39 18.00
C LEU A 7 20.06 14.93 17.95
N ASN A 8 19.78 13.62 18.09
CA ASN A 8 18.41 13.13 18.21
C ASN A 8 17.74 13.70 19.47
N GLN A 9 18.46 13.69 20.61
CA GLN A 9 17.98 14.23 21.88
C GLN A 9 17.72 15.74 21.77
N ILE A 10 18.68 16.49 21.22
CA ILE A 10 18.53 17.94 21.02
C ILE A 10 17.33 18.25 20.13
N ARG A 11 17.11 17.50 19.04
CA ARG A 11 15.94 17.68 18.18
C ARG A 11 14.63 17.45 18.93
N GLN A 12 14.57 16.44 19.80
CA GLN A 12 13.35 16.10 20.55
C GLN A 12 13.04 17.13 21.64
N GLU A 13 14.06 17.58 22.37
CA GLU A 13 13.90 18.50 23.51
C GLU A 13 13.85 19.97 23.09
N GLN A 14 14.71 20.37 22.16
CA GLN A 14 14.93 21.76 21.75
C GLN A 14 15.19 21.88 20.24
N PRO A 15 14.19 21.59 19.37
CA PRO A 15 14.39 21.58 17.91
C PRO A 15 14.97 22.87 17.34
N GLY A 16 14.64 24.02 17.93
CA GLY A 16 15.15 25.34 17.50
C GLY A 16 16.64 25.58 17.82
N MET A 17 17.23 24.80 18.72
CA MET A 17 18.65 24.91 19.09
C MET A 17 19.55 24.01 18.26
N LEU A 18 18.98 23.07 17.50
CA LEU A 18 19.73 22.02 16.79
C LEU A 18 20.81 22.58 15.85
N SER A 19 20.48 23.61 15.05
CA SER A 19 21.41 24.24 14.11
C SER A 19 22.55 24.98 14.82
N ASN A 20 22.26 25.67 15.91
CA ASN A 20 23.27 26.39 16.71
C ASN A 20 24.22 25.41 17.41
N GLU A 21 23.67 24.31 17.95
CA GLU A 21 24.45 23.31 18.66
C GLU A 21 25.32 22.49 17.69
N TRP A 22 24.81 22.18 16.50
CA TRP A 22 25.62 21.62 15.42
C TRP A 22 26.78 22.55 15.04
N ASP A 23 26.52 23.84 14.85
CA ASP A 23 27.57 24.82 14.51
C ASP A 23 28.64 24.91 15.62
N ARG A 24 28.23 24.80 16.89
CA ARG A 24 29.16 24.75 18.03
C ARG A 24 30.03 23.50 17.99
N ILE A 25 29.43 22.31 17.92
CA ILE A 25 30.14 21.03 17.86
C ILE A 25 31.10 20.99 16.67
N ASN A 26 30.66 21.44 15.51
CA ASN A 26 31.46 21.45 14.28
C ASN A 26 32.62 22.45 14.31
N LYS A 27 32.51 23.55 15.07
CA LYS A 27 33.61 24.49 15.28
C LYS A 27 34.61 23.98 16.32
N ASP A 28 34.11 23.37 17.39
CA ASP A 28 34.93 22.89 18.50
C ASP A 28 35.73 21.62 18.10
N ASP A 29 35.07 20.67 17.43
CA ASP A 29 35.67 19.40 17.01
C ASP A 29 35.03 18.87 15.71
N PRO A 30 35.63 19.17 14.53
CA PRO A 30 35.11 18.74 13.23
C PRO A 30 35.09 17.23 13.03
N GLU A 31 36.05 16.49 13.60
CA GLU A 31 36.11 15.02 13.46
C GLU A 31 35.00 14.37 14.29
N HIS A 32 34.77 14.87 15.51
CA HIS A 32 33.66 14.44 16.33
C HIS A 32 32.30 14.76 15.69
N ALA A 33 32.15 15.96 15.11
CA ALA A 33 30.94 16.33 14.38
C ALA A 33 30.66 15.35 13.22
N LEU A 34 31.70 14.97 12.48
CA LEU A 34 31.59 13.99 11.39
C LEU A 34 31.21 12.59 11.91
N ALA A 35 31.78 12.16 13.03
CA ALA A 35 31.41 10.90 13.67
C ALA A 35 29.94 10.89 14.13
N ILE A 36 29.44 12.01 14.66
CA ILE A 36 28.04 12.14 15.09
C ILE A 36 27.07 12.09 13.90
N ILE A 37 27.38 12.76 12.78
CA ILE A 37 26.47 12.80 11.62
C ILE A 37 26.46 11.47 10.84
N ASN A 38 27.55 10.73 10.87
CA ASN A 38 27.65 9.40 10.26
C ASN A 38 27.14 8.27 11.18
N ASP A 39 26.84 8.56 12.44
CA ASP A 39 26.36 7.58 13.42
C ASP A 39 25.14 6.79 12.89
N PRO A 40 25.19 5.44 12.86
CA PRO A 40 24.07 4.58 12.48
C PRO A 40 22.74 4.89 13.17
N LYS A 41 22.77 5.47 14.37
CA LYS A 41 21.60 5.82 15.17
C LYS A 41 21.01 7.21 14.91
N LEU A 42 21.65 8.05 14.10
CA LEU A 42 21.10 9.34 13.73
C LEU A 42 19.71 9.18 13.10
N ASP A 43 18.74 9.97 13.53
CA ASP A 43 17.40 10.03 12.92
C ASP A 43 17.44 10.88 11.65
N PHE A 44 16.75 10.45 10.59
CA PHE A 44 16.65 11.23 9.36
C PHE A 44 16.11 12.67 9.54
N PRO A 45 15.09 12.94 10.39
CA PRO A 45 14.69 14.31 10.72
C PRO A 45 15.86 15.24 11.10
N VAL A 46 16.86 14.75 11.83
CA VAL A 46 18.03 15.53 12.22
C VAL A 46 18.86 15.89 10.99
N LEU A 47 19.20 14.89 10.16
CA LEU A 47 19.94 15.11 8.92
C LEU A 47 19.23 16.15 8.04
N TYR A 48 17.91 16.02 7.89
CA TYR A 48 17.12 16.94 7.08
C TYR A 48 17.17 18.38 7.63
N MET A 49 17.06 18.57 8.95
CA MET A 49 17.11 19.90 9.55
C MET A 49 18.48 20.57 9.39
N LEU A 50 19.56 19.77 9.31
CA LEU A 50 20.94 20.24 9.14
C LEU A 50 21.40 20.28 7.66
N ARG A 51 20.54 19.91 6.70
CA ARG A 51 20.92 19.71 5.28
C ARG A 51 21.71 20.88 4.68
N ASP A 52 21.29 22.12 4.95
CA ASP A 52 21.91 23.32 4.37
C ASP A 52 23.35 23.52 4.91
N GLN A 53 23.60 23.14 6.16
CA GLN A 53 24.94 23.18 6.77
C GLN A 53 25.83 22.03 6.26
N LEU A 54 25.23 20.88 5.95
CA LEU A 54 25.93 19.66 5.50
C LEU A 54 26.29 19.68 4.01
N ASP A 55 25.53 20.39 3.18
CA ASP A 55 25.77 20.46 1.73
C ASP A 55 27.17 21.02 1.38
N THR A 56 27.74 21.87 2.24
CA THR A 56 29.11 22.39 2.08
C THR A 56 30.21 21.34 2.24
N ARG A 57 29.89 20.13 2.73
CA ARG A 57 30.84 19.06 3.07
C ARG A 57 30.39 17.67 2.59
N SER A 58 29.58 17.59 1.53
CA SER A 58 28.99 16.33 1.07
C SER A 58 30.02 15.23 0.73
N GLU A 59 31.27 15.60 0.41
CA GLU A 59 32.36 14.67 0.10
C GLU A 59 32.92 13.93 1.32
N ALA A 60 32.82 14.51 2.51
CA ALA A 60 33.33 13.91 3.76
C ALA A 60 32.33 12.93 4.40
N LEU A 61 31.06 12.96 3.96
CA LEU A 61 30.00 12.14 4.52
C LEU A 61 30.08 10.69 4.03
N GLU A 62 29.67 9.76 4.90
CA GLU A 62 29.48 8.37 4.50
C GLU A 62 28.32 8.22 3.51
N SER A 63 28.22 7.04 2.89
CA SER A 63 27.26 6.77 1.82
C SER A 63 25.82 7.06 2.22
N ARG A 64 25.37 6.64 3.41
CA ARG A 64 23.97 6.76 3.84
C ARG A 64 23.51 8.23 3.99
N PRO A 65 24.16 9.11 4.79
CA PRO A 65 23.82 10.53 4.82
C PRO A 65 23.94 11.22 3.45
N ARG A 66 24.98 10.88 2.68
CA ARG A 66 25.23 11.47 1.35
C ARG A 66 24.12 11.14 0.35
N ILE A 67 23.69 9.88 0.32
CA ILE A 67 22.56 9.42 -0.52
C ILE A 67 21.27 10.12 -0.10
N ALA A 68 21.01 10.26 1.20
CA ALA A 68 19.81 10.94 1.69
C ALA A 68 19.79 12.44 1.31
N LEU A 69 20.92 13.15 1.40
CA LEU A 69 21.04 14.55 0.94
C LEU A 69 20.85 14.65 -0.59
N SER A 70 21.43 13.72 -1.36
CA SER A 70 21.19 13.63 -2.80
C SER A 70 19.71 13.43 -3.12
N GLN A 71 19.03 12.53 -2.39
CA GLN A 71 17.61 12.26 -2.54
C GLN A 71 16.75 13.49 -2.20
N ILE A 72 17.08 14.24 -1.15
CA ILE A 72 16.42 15.51 -0.81
C ILE A 72 16.51 16.48 -1.99
N ARG A 73 17.71 16.70 -2.52
CA ARG A 73 17.93 17.63 -3.66
C ARG A 73 17.16 17.20 -4.90
N ASN A 74 17.21 15.92 -5.25
CA ASN A 74 16.50 15.39 -6.41
C ASN A 74 14.99 15.60 -6.32
N ILE A 75 14.41 15.46 -5.12
CA ILE A 75 12.97 15.66 -4.91
C ILE A 75 12.60 17.15 -4.93
N LEU A 76 13.40 18.02 -4.33
CA LEU A 76 13.05 19.44 -4.14
C LEU A 76 13.44 20.33 -5.32
N HIS A 77 14.50 19.98 -6.06
CA HIS A 77 15.09 20.85 -7.08
C HIS A 77 15.17 20.21 -8.48
N GLY A 78 14.83 18.93 -8.61
CA GLY A 78 15.03 18.18 -9.86
C GLY A 78 16.45 17.61 -9.98
N ALA A 79 16.66 16.75 -10.98
CA ALA A 79 17.78 15.81 -10.99
C ALA A 79 19.16 16.45 -11.06
N ASP A 80 19.98 16.16 -10.04
CA ASP A 80 21.42 15.94 -10.16
C ASP A 80 21.71 14.69 -9.34
N LEU A 81 21.70 13.53 -10.00
CA LEU A 81 21.99 12.26 -9.35
C LEU A 81 23.46 12.28 -8.92
N GLY A 82 23.71 12.65 -7.66
CA GLY A 82 25.01 12.54 -6.97
C GLY A 82 25.40 11.08 -6.71
N ILE A 83 25.16 10.21 -7.67
CA ILE A 83 25.53 8.79 -7.67
C ILE A 83 26.98 8.72 -8.12
N ASP A 84 27.80 8.05 -7.31
CA ASP A 84 29.19 7.77 -7.64
C ASP A 84 29.25 6.84 -8.86
N GLN A 85 29.67 7.39 -10.01
CA GLN A 85 29.74 6.67 -11.29
C GLN A 85 30.70 5.47 -11.26
N MET A 86 31.55 5.35 -10.23
CA MET A 86 32.55 4.29 -10.11
C MET A 86 32.05 3.03 -9.37
N ALA A 87 30.91 3.10 -8.68
CA ALA A 87 30.37 1.96 -7.93
C ALA A 87 29.58 0.99 -8.84
N SER A 88 29.57 -0.30 -8.49
CA SER A 88 28.74 -1.29 -9.21
C SER A 88 27.25 -1.00 -8.98
N PHE A 89 26.42 -1.19 -10.01
CA PHE A 89 24.98 -0.96 -9.95
C PHE A 89 24.30 -1.70 -8.78
N ALA A 90 24.70 -2.95 -8.52
CA ALA A 90 24.15 -3.73 -7.41
C ALA A 90 24.46 -3.13 -6.03
N ASN A 91 25.70 -2.66 -5.82
CA ASN A 91 26.10 -2.01 -4.57
C ASN A 91 25.39 -0.66 -4.40
N GLN A 92 25.24 0.11 -5.49
CA GLN A 92 24.49 1.36 -5.48
C GLN A 92 23.02 1.13 -5.11
N HIS A 93 22.37 0.13 -5.72
CA HIS A 93 20.98 -0.20 -5.43
C HIS A 93 20.77 -0.52 -3.94
N HIS A 94 21.59 -1.40 -3.37
CA HIS A 94 21.49 -1.78 -1.96
C HIS A 94 21.66 -0.58 -1.02
N GLN A 95 22.71 0.24 -1.23
CA GLN A 95 22.95 1.42 -0.39
C GLN A 95 21.81 2.45 -0.49
N VAL A 96 21.22 2.62 -1.68
CA VAL A 96 20.08 3.51 -1.88
C VAL A 96 18.85 2.99 -1.15
N VAL A 97 18.55 1.69 -1.27
CA VAL A 97 17.44 1.06 -0.54
C VAL A 97 17.64 1.19 0.97
N GLU A 98 18.83 0.92 1.50
CA GLU A 98 19.12 1.07 2.93
C GLU A 98 18.95 2.51 3.42
N ALA A 99 19.45 3.48 2.65
CA ALA A 99 19.30 4.90 2.98
C ALA A 99 17.82 5.32 2.96
N MET A 100 17.06 4.94 1.91
CA MET A 100 15.62 5.24 1.84
C MET A 100 14.85 4.57 2.97
N HIS A 101 15.15 3.30 3.29
CA HIS A 101 14.52 2.61 4.41
C HIS A 101 14.80 3.32 5.74
N TRP A 102 16.03 3.77 5.97
CA TRP A 102 16.39 4.59 7.14
C TRP A 102 15.63 5.93 7.17
N MET A 103 15.57 6.64 6.04
CA MET A 103 14.81 7.89 5.90
C MET A 103 13.35 7.71 6.29
N LEU A 104 12.73 6.64 5.78
CA LEU A 104 11.35 6.31 6.07
C LEU A 104 11.19 5.90 7.53
N SER A 105 11.88 4.84 7.99
CA SER A 105 11.71 4.24 9.32
C SER A 105 11.88 5.24 10.49
N THR A 106 12.76 6.23 10.36
CA THR A 106 12.99 7.25 11.40
C THR A 106 12.23 8.56 11.14
N GLY A 107 11.81 8.81 9.90
CA GLY A 107 11.27 10.10 9.48
C GLY A 107 9.76 10.21 9.36
N TRP A 108 9.07 9.13 8.98
CA TRP A 108 7.70 9.24 8.45
C TRP A 108 6.66 9.76 9.45
N LYS A 109 6.89 9.55 10.76
CA LYS A 109 6.05 10.04 11.88
C LYS A 109 6.36 11.47 12.33
N ASN A 110 7.07 12.25 11.52
CA ASN A 110 7.37 13.65 11.80
C ASN A 110 6.75 14.56 10.73
N ILE A 111 6.44 15.79 11.11
CA ILE A 111 6.03 16.87 10.22
C ILE A 111 6.90 18.08 10.55
N VAL A 112 8.01 18.24 9.82
CA VAL A 112 8.97 19.33 10.03
C VAL A 112 8.61 20.53 9.17
N SER A 113 8.27 20.30 7.91
CA SER A 113 7.88 21.31 6.93
C SER A 113 7.09 20.67 5.78
N MET A 114 6.57 21.49 4.86
CA MET A 114 5.97 20.99 3.62
C MET A 114 6.99 20.23 2.77
N ASP A 115 8.19 20.79 2.59
CA ASP A 115 9.27 20.17 1.84
C ASP A 115 9.69 18.82 2.45
N TYR A 116 9.77 18.75 3.78
CA TYR A 116 10.06 17.49 4.49
C TYR A 116 8.99 16.44 4.19
N THR A 117 7.73 16.85 4.21
CA THR A 117 6.60 15.97 3.90
C THR A 117 6.70 15.45 2.48
N GLN A 118 6.99 16.32 1.51
CA GLN A 118 7.22 15.95 0.12
C GLN A 118 8.39 14.97 -0.03
N VAL A 119 9.49 15.19 0.69
CA VAL A 119 10.66 14.29 0.67
C VAL A 119 10.30 12.90 1.17
N ILE A 120 9.62 12.79 2.32
CA ILE A 120 9.17 11.50 2.84
C ILE A 120 8.20 10.83 1.87
N ASP A 121 7.21 11.57 1.38
CA ASP A 121 6.15 11.01 0.55
C ASP A 121 6.70 10.50 -0.79
N GLN A 122 7.57 11.26 -1.45
CA GLN A 122 8.21 10.83 -2.69
C GLN A 122 9.22 9.70 -2.45
N THR A 123 9.92 9.68 -1.32
CA THR A 123 10.80 8.56 -0.95
C THR A 123 9.99 7.29 -0.78
N ALA A 124 8.84 7.33 -0.11
CA ALA A 124 7.94 6.19 0.05
C ALA A 124 7.40 5.67 -1.30
N ILE A 125 7.04 6.58 -2.20
CA ILE A 125 6.58 6.24 -3.56
C ILE A 125 7.70 5.54 -4.34
N ASN A 126 8.92 6.09 -4.33
CA ASN A 126 10.06 5.49 -5.01
C ASN A 126 10.41 4.12 -4.43
N PHE A 127 10.43 4.00 -3.09
CA PHE A 127 10.72 2.75 -2.39
C PHE A 127 9.78 1.62 -2.85
N LEU A 128 8.48 1.93 -2.98
CA LEU A 128 7.45 0.97 -3.40
C LEU A 128 7.42 0.69 -4.91
N HIS A 129 7.56 1.72 -5.76
CA HIS A 129 7.33 1.60 -7.21
C HIS A 129 8.58 1.53 -8.06
N THR A 130 9.67 2.16 -7.61
CA THR A 130 10.96 2.17 -8.34
C THR A 130 11.87 1.06 -7.86
N TYR A 131 11.96 0.87 -6.54
CA TYR A 131 12.81 -0.15 -5.93
C TYR A 131 12.06 -1.46 -5.63
N HIS A 132 10.74 -1.47 -5.76
CA HIS A 132 9.88 -2.65 -5.54
C HIS A 132 10.01 -3.27 -4.15
N GLU A 133 10.33 -2.44 -3.15
CA GLU A 133 10.46 -2.87 -1.76
C GLU A 133 9.09 -3.10 -1.12
N ASN A 134 9.01 -4.09 -0.24
CA ASN A 134 7.77 -4.41 0.46
C ASN A 134 7.53 -3.41 1.61
N TRP A 135 6.79 -2.35 1.30
CA TRP A 135 6.47 -1.26 2.24
C TRP A 135 4.99 -0.86 2.20
N LEU A 136 4.13 -1.76 1.72
CA LEU A 136 2.72 -1.45 1.48
C LEU A 136 1.94 -1.21 2.77
N LYS A 137 2.29 -1.92 3.86
CA LYS A 137 1.65 -1.72 5.16
C LYS A 137 2.03 -0.34 5.72
N GLU A 138 3.30 -0.01 5.70
CA GLU A 138 3.83 1.26 6.20
C GLU A 138 3.34 2.44 5.34
N MET A 139 3.15 2.24 4.03
CA MET A 139 2.49 3.20 3.15
C MET A 139 1.05 3.49 3.61
N VAL A 140 0.28 2.46 3.99
CA VAL A 140 -1.05 2.64 4.58
C VAL A 140 -0.96 3.40 5.91
N ASP A 141 -0.02 3.03 6.78
CA ASP A 141 0.20 3.71 8.06
C ASP A 141 0.54 5.21 7.85
N LEU A 142 1.37 5.52 6.84
CA LEU A 142 1.72 6.88 6.44
C LEU A 142 0.49 7.65 5.94
N VAL A 143 -0.34 7.06 5.08
CA VAL A 143 -1.60 7.68 4.59
C VAL A 143 -2.51 8.09 5.75
N PHE A 144 -2.68 7.22 6.74
CA PHE A 144 -3.51 7.51 7.93
C PHE A 144 -2.88 8.58 8.81
N TYR A 145 -1.56 8.53 9.00
CA TYR A 145 -0.85 9.57 9.73
C TYR A 145 -1.00 10.94 9.07
N ARG A 146 -0.87 11.03 7.73
CA ARG A 146 -1.12 12.27 7.00
C ARG A 146 -2.57 12.74 7.15
N TYR A 147 -3.55 11.84 7.03
CA TYR A 147 -4.97 12.16 7.20
C TYR A 147 -5.25 12.75 8.59
N LYS A 148 -4.80 12.06 9.65
CA LYS A 148 -5.00 12.48 11.04
C LYS A 148 -4.41 13.87 11.31
N ASN A 149 -3.27 14.16 10.73
CA ASN A 149 -2.58 15.45 10.88
C ASN A 149 -3.01 16.50 9.83
N LYS A 150 -4.09 16.27 9.08
CA LYS A 150 -4.63 17.19 8.05
C LYS A 150 -3.59 17.58 6.98
N SER A 151 -2.63 16.70 6.69
CA SER A 151 -1.61 16.89 5.66
C SER A 151 -2.06 16.33 4.30
N GLN A 152 -1.35 16.76 3.24
CA GLN A 152 -1.53 16.24 1.88
C GLN A 152 -1.16 14.75 1.85
N ARG A 153 -1.86 13.99 0.99
CA ARG A 153 -1.74 12.51 0.93
C ARG A 153 -2.25 11.91 -0.38
N HIS A 154 -2.74 12.73 -1.30
CA HIS A 154 -3.35 12.28 -2.56
C HIS A 154 -2.36 11.44 -3.38
N TYR A 155 -1.11 11.89 -3.50
CA TYR A 155 -0.06 11.12 -4.18
C TYR A 155 0.23 9.77 -3.50
N LEU A 156 0.21 9.70 -2.16
CA LEU A 156 0.39 8.45 -1.43
C LEU A 156 -0.77 7.48 -1.66
N ILE A 157 -2.02 7.98 -1.65
CA ILE A 157 -3.21 7.18 -1.93
C ILE A 157 -3.15 6.64 -3.35
N SER A 158 -2.84 7.50 -4.31
CA SER A 158 -2.69 7.12 -5.71
C SER A 158 -1.59 6.07 -5.88
N ALA A 159 -0.41 6.28 -5.31
CA ALA A 159 0.69 5.30 -5.35
C ALA A 159 0.32 3.97 -4.65
N MET A 160 -0.36 4.02 -3.51
CA MET A 160 -0.83 2.82 -2.81
C MET A 160 -1.76 1.98 -3.70
N TRP A 161 -2.73 2.61 -4.36
CA TRP A 161 -3.65 1.93 -5.27
C TRP A 161 -2.96 1.42 -6.54
N GLU A 162 -2.04 2.21 -7.08
CA GLU A 162 -1.26 1.85 -8.27
C GLU A 162 -0.35 0.65 -8.04
N THR A 163 -0.16 0.16 -6.82
CA THR A 163 0.47 -1.16 -6.60
C THR A 163 -0.34 -2.30 -7.21
N ALA A 164 -1.65 -2.10 -7.41
CA ALA A 164 -2.63 -3.11 -7.79
C ALA A 164 -2.52 -4.37 -6.90
N ASN A 165 -2.14 -4.22 -5.62
CA ASN A 165 -2.05 -5.32 -4.67
C ASN A 165 -3.25 -5.26 -3.69
N PRO A 166 -4.23 -6.19 -3.79
CA PRO A 166 -5.41 -6.18 -2.92
C PRO A 166 -5.10 -6.29 -1.42
N LEU A 167 -3.88 -6.71 -1.03
CA LEU A 167 -3.46 -6.77 0.37
C LEU A 167 -3.54 -5.40 1.07
N CYS A 168 -3.43 -4.29 0.34
CA CYS A 168 -3.66 -2.95 0.91
C CYS A 168 -5.04 -2.83 1.56
N LEU A 169 -6.08 -3.52 1.04
CA LEU A 169 -7.42 -3.51 1.61
C LEU A 169 -7.45 -4.11 3.02
N VAL A 170 -6.64 -5.15 3.26
CA VAL A 170 -6.52 -5.77 4.59
C VAL A 170 -5.89 -4.79 5.59
N TYR A 171 -4.82 -4.10 5.18
CA TYR A 171 -4.20 -3.07 6.02
C TYR A 171 -5.16 -1.91 6.31
N LEU A 172 -5.96 -1.48 5.32
CA LEU A 172 -7.01 -0.49 5.52
C LEU A 172 -8.10 -0.98 6.49
N ALA A 173 -8.52 -2.24 6.38
CA ALA A 173 -9.56 -2.80 7.23
C ALA A 173 -9.16 -2.83 8.70
N ASN A 174 -7.88 -3.05 9.03
CA ASN A 174 -7.39 -2.99 10.40
C ASN A 174 -7.68 -1.63 11.08
N TYR A 175 -7.70 -0.54 10.32
CA TYR A 175 -8.04 0.78 10.85
C TYR A 175 -9.53 0.95 11.19
N LEU A 176 -10.43 0.09 10.70
CA LEU A 176 -11.84 0.07 11.16
C LEU A 176 -11.91 -0.18 12.67
N LEU A 177 -10.99 -0.96 13.21
CA LEU A 177 -10.90 -1.29 14.63
C LEU A 177 -10.08 -0.28 15.44
N SER A 178 -9.64 0.84 14.85
CA SER A 178 -8.91 1.88 15.58
C SER A 178 -9.78 2.53 16.65
N ASN A 179 -9.20 2.71 17.85
CA ASN A 179 -9.80 3.48 18.94
C ASN A 179 -9.93 4.98 18.62
N GLN A 180 -9.30 5.45 17.55
CA GLN A 180 -9.38 6.82 17.08
C GLN A 180 -10.47 6.96 16.03
N SER A 181 -11.55 7.68 16.35
CA SER A 181 -12.71 7.86 15.45
C SER A 181 -12.34 8.48 14.11
N VAL A 182 -11.34 9.37 14.08
CA VAL A 182 -10.83 10.00 12.85
C VAL A 182 -10.30 8.93 11.89
N GLU A 183 -9.52 7.99 12.40
CA GLU A 183 -8.92 6.91 11.60
C GLU A 183 -9.98 5.91 11.16
N SER A 184 -10.80 5.40 12.08
CA SER A 184 -11.80 4.37 11.75
C SER A 184 -12.87 4.88 10.77
N ASN A 185 -13.31 6.14 10.90
CA ASN A 185 -14.19 6.76 9.90
C ASN A 185 -13.52 6.91 8.53
N TYR A 186 -12.21 7.16 8.49
CA TYR A 186 -11.48 7.28 7.24
C TYR A 186 -11.31 5.93 6.55
N ALA A 187 -10.96 4.88 7.29
CA ALA A 187 -10.93 3.51 6.79
C ALA A 187 -12.26 3.10 6.18
N ARG A 188 -13.36 3.37 6.89
CA ARG A 188 -14.72 3.09 6.42
C ARG A 188 -15.07 3.83 5.14
N ARG A 189 -14.59 5.08 4.97
CA ARG A 189 -14.75 5.82 3.71
C ARG A 189 -13.94 5.22 2.57
N MET A 190 -12.70 4.77 2.82
CA MET A 190 -11.87 4.16 1.78
C MET A 190 -12.40 2.79 1.33
N LEU A 191 -13.07 2.06 2.22
CA LEU A 191 -13.67 0.74 1.94
C LEU A 191 -15.14 0.79 1.52
N HIS A 192 -15.71 1.98 1.36
CA HIS A 192 -17.14 2.20 1.08
C HIS A 192 -17.59 1.63 -0.30
N PHE A 193 -16.65 1.32 -1.20
CA PHE A 193 -16.96 0.66 -2.46
C PHE A 193 -17.47 -0.79 -2.27
N ILE A 194 -17.23 -1.38 -1.09
CA ILE A 194 -17.75 -2.68 -0.70
C ILE A 194 -19.14 -2.48 -0.08
N PRO A 195 -20.23 -2.96 -0.73
CA PRO A 195 -21.60 -2.72 -0.27
C PRO A 195 -21.85 -3.14 1.18
N GLU A 196 -21.34 -4.30 1.59
CA GLU A 196 -21.53 -4.88 2.91
C GLU A 196 -20.87 -4.00 4.00
N VAL A 197 -19.69 -3.44 3.72
CA VAL A 197 -18.98 -2.50 4.59
C VAL A 197 -19.71 -1.15 4.67
N LYS A 198 -20.20 -0.66 3.52
CA LYS A 198 -20.99 0.57 3.43
C LYS A 198 -22.24 0.52 4.30
N HIS A 199 -22.96 -0.59 4.25
CA HIS A 199 -24.26 -0.76 4.90
C HIS A 199 -24.19 -1.32 6.33
N ALA A 200 -23.00 -1.63 6.84
CA ALA A 200 -22.82 -2.04 8.24
C ALA A 200 -23.31 -0.96 9.22
N ASN A 201 -23.73 -1.34 10.43
CA ASN A 201 -24.20 -0.36 11.42
C ASN A 201 -23.04 0.39 12.08
N ASP A 202 -22.00 -0.33 12.46
CA ASP A 202 -20.82 0.15 13.19
C ASP A 202 -19.52 -0.38 12.56
N ASN A 203 -18.38 0.05 13.08
CA ASN A 203 -17.07 -0.30 12.51
C ASN A 203 -16.65 -1.75 12.77
N ALA A 204 -17.11 -2.38 13.86
CA ALA A 204 -16.83 -3.79 14.14
C ALA A 204 -17.64 -4.68 13.17
N SER A 205 -18.92 -4.37 12.98
CA SER A 205 -19.76 -4.98 11.95
C SER A 205 -19.19 -4.77 10.54
N ALA A 206 -18.64 -3.59 10.26
CA ALA A 206 -17.98 -3.28 8.99
C ALA A 206 -16.71 -4.11 8.77
N PHE A 207 -15.94 -4.37 9.83
CA PHE A 207 -14.76 -5.24 9.77
C PHE A 207 -15.13 -6.69 9.46
N LEU A 208 -16.13 -7.25 10.14
CA LEU A 208 -16.63 -8.61 9.87
C LEU A 208 -17.20 -8.75 8.45
N ALA A 209 -17.92 -7.73 7.99
CA ALA A 209 -18.43 -7.65 6.62
C ALA A 209 -17.28 -7.61 5.61
N PHE A 210 -16.23 -6.83 5.89
CA PHE A 210 -15.02 -6.80 5.06
C PHE A 210 -14.33 -8.17 5.01
N GLU A 211 -14.13 -8.82 6.17
CA GLU A 211 -13.45 -10.12 6.26
C GLU A 211 -14.16 -11.16 5.41
N THR A 212 -15.48 -11.29 5.59
CA THR A 212 -16.33 -12.19 4.80
C THR A 212 -16.22 -11.88 3.30
N TRP A 213 -16.35 -10.61 2.94
CA TRP A 213 -16.27 -10.19 1.53
C TRP A 213 -14.88 -10.46 0.94
N TYR A 214 -13.81 -10.21 1.68
CA TYR A 214 -12.44 -10.36 1.20
C TYR A 214 -12.10 -11.85 1.02
N GLU A 215 -12.46 -12.71 1.97
CA GLU A 215 -12.27 -14.17 1.84
C GLU A 215 -12.94 -14.74 0.58
N GLU A 216 -14.12 -14.25 0.23
CA GLU A 216 -14.84 -14.70 -0.96
C GLU A 216 -14.29 -14.14 -2.28
N ASN A 217 -13.68 -12.96 -2.24
CA ASN A 217 -13.42 -12.18 -3.45
C ASN A 217 -11.95 -11.92 -3.74
N ALA A 218 -11.02 -12.07 -2.78
CA ALA A 218 -9.62 -11.64 -2.89
C ALA A 218 -8.93 -12.11 -4.18
N HIS A 219 -9.12 -13.37 -4.57
CA HIS A 219 -8.51 -13.94 -5.77
C HIS A 219 -9.15 -13.51 -7.11
N TYR A 220 -10.23 -12.74 -7.05
CA TYR A 220 -11.00 -12.26 -8.19
C TYR A 220 -11.01 -10.73 -8.28
N LEU A 221 -10.22 -10.03 -7.44
CA LEU A 221 -10.15 -8.57 -7.45
C LEU A 221 -9.24 -8.07 -8.57
N VAL A 222 -9.72 -7.06 -9.29
CA VAL A 222 -9.00 -6.40 -10.38
C VAL A 222 -8.97 -4.92 -10.10
N TYR A 223 -7.78 -4.34 -10.16
CA TYR A 223 -7.56 -2.91 -10.04
C TYR A 223 -8.24 -2.19 -11.21
N THR A 224 -9.00 -1.15 -10.93
CA THR A 224 -9.79 -0.43 -11.94
C THR A 224 -9.04 0.72 -12.59
N GLY A 225 -7.90 1.13 -12.03
CA GLY A 225 -7.26 2.41 -12.37
C GLY A 225 -7.94 3.61 -11.69
N GLU A 226 -9.04 3.42 -10.96
CA GLU A 226 -9.70 4.50 -10.24
C GLU A 226 -8.93 4.80 -8.95
N THR A 227 -8.41 6.03 -8.86
CA THR A 227 -7.93 6.61 -7.61
C THR A 227 -8.98 7.59 -7.07
N ASN A 228 -9.04 7.73 -5.75
CA ASN A 228 -10.05 8.57 -5.09
C ASN A 228 -9.93 10.07 -5.44
N ASP A 229 -8.81 10.47 -6.06
CA ASP A 229 -8.55 11.84 -6.53
C ASP A 229 -9.16 12.11 -7.92
N ALA A 230 -9.34 11.07 -8.75
CA ALA A 230 -9.94 11.19 -10.08
C ALA A 230 -11.49 11.17 -10.01
N VAL A 231 -12.05 10.41 -9.06
CA VAL A 231 -13.50 10.22 -8.91
C VAL A 231 -13.86 10.19 -7.41
N PRO A 232 -14.69 11.13 -6.90
CA PRO A 232 -15.22 11.05 -5.55
C PRO A 232 -16.00 9.73 -5.36
N GLY A 233 -15.54 8.89 -4.42
CA GLY A 233 -16.15 7.57 -4.20
C GLY A 233 -15.70 6.52 -5.21
N GLY A 234 -14.48 6.67 -5.73
CA GLY A 234 -13.86 5.72 -6.64
C GLY A 234 -13.86 4.28 -6.11
N ARG A 235 -13.87 3.33 -7.02
CA ARG A 235 -13.89 1.90 -6.75
C ARG A 235 -12.55 1.32 -7.16
N PRO A 236 -11.52 1.35 -6.29
CA PRO A 236 -10.17 0.95 -6.67
C PRO A 236 -10.12 -0.50 -7.16
N TYR A 237 -11.01 -1.36 -6.67
CA TYR A 237 -11.13 -2.73 -7.12
C TYR A 237 -12.55 -3.08 -7.56
N ARG A 238 -12.63 -3.95 -8.56
CA ARG A 238 -13.86 -4.64 -8.98
C ARG A 238 -13.68 -6.15 -8.93
N ILE A 239 -14.78 -6.87 -8.78
CA ILE A 239 -14.79 -8.33 -8.88
C ILE A 239 -14.82 -8.75 -10.34
N HIS A 240 -13.95 -9.69 -10.72
CA HIS A 240 -13.97 -10.34 -12.02
C HIS A 240 -14.94 -11.52 -12.02
N TYR A 241 -16.25 -11.23 -12.15
CA TYR A 241 -17.32 -12.20 -11.96
C TYR A 241 -17.21 -13.45 -12.84
N SER A 242 -16.74 -13.34 -14.08
CA SER A 242 -16.56 -14.52 -14.95
C SER A 242 -15.42 -15.43 -14.48
N ALA A 243 -14.40 -14.88 -13.82
CA ALA A 243 -13.33 -15.67 -13.23
C ALA A 243 -13.77 -16.28 -11.90
N LYS A 244 -14.52 -15.52 -11.08
CA LYS A 244 -15.19 -16.02 -9.87
C LYS A 244 -16.13 -17.19 -10.19
N TYR A 245 -16.91 -17.07 -11.26
CA TYR A 245 -17.80 -18.12 -11.76
C TYR A 245 -17.05 -19.39 -12.14
N LEU A 246 -15.93 -19.29 -12.86
CA LEU A 246 -15.10 -20.47 -13.23
C LEU A 246 -14.19 -20.95 -12.09
N GLY A 247 -14.09 -20.19 -11.00
CA GLY A 247 -13.13 -20.48 -9.95
C GLY A 247 -11.66 -20.29 -10.37
N LYS A 248 -11.39 -19.39 -11.32
CA LYS A 248 -10.03 -19.08 -11.77
C LYS A 248 -9.54 -17.80 -11.13
N TYR A 249 -8.30 -17.81 -10.65
CA TYR A 249 -7.70 -16.63 -10.06
C TYR A 249 -7.32 -15.64 -11.15
N VAL A 250 -7.31 -14.35 -10.84
CA VAL A 250 -6.94 -13.31 -11.80
C VAL A 250 -5.70 -12.58 -11.35
N SER A 251 -4.92 -12.08 -12.31
CA SER A 251 -3.92 -11.06 -12.02
C SER A 251 -4.64 -9.77 -11.62
N PRO A 252 -4.39 -9.21 -10.42
CA PRO A 252 -5.07 -7.98 -10.01
C PRO A 252 -4.79 -6.78 -10.93
N ARG A 253 -3.59 -6.71 -11.53
CA ARG A 253 -3.23 -5.63 -12.46
C ARG A 253 -3.78 -5.83 -13.87
N LYS A 254 -3.66 -7.04 -14.42
CA LYS A 254 -4.06 -7.31 -15.82
C LYS A 254 -5.55 -7.65 -15.97
N GLY A 255 -6.18 -8.14 -14.90
CA GLY A 255 -7.53 -8.69 -14.94
C GLY A 255 -7.65 -10.01 -15.71
N GLU A 256 -6.54 -10.57 -16.18
CA GLU A 256 -6.52 -11.84 -16.92
C GLU A 256 -6.52 -13.04 -15.95
N PRO A 257 -7.24 -14.12 -16.27
CA PRO A 257 -7.13 -15.38 -15.54
C PRO A 257 -5.70 -15.91 -15.55
N LEU A 258 -5.19 -16.32 -14.39
CA LEU A 258 -3.87 -16.93 -14.25
C LEU A 258 -3.82 -18.34 -14.86
N GLN A 259 -4.98 -19.01 -14.97
CA GLN A 259 -5.11 -20.29 -15.64
C GLN A 259 -5.78 -20.12 -17.00
N ALA A 260 -5.24 -20.79 -18.02
CA ALA A 260 -5.85 -20.86 -19.34
C ALA A 260 -7.27 -21.47 -19.25
N LEU A 261 -8.16 -21.00 -20.13
CA LEU A 261 -9.49 -21.56 -20.28
C LEU A 261 -9.43 -22.84 -21.12
N MET A 262 -9.97 -23.93 -20.58
CA MET A 262 -10.21 -25.17 -21.31
C MET A 262 -11.30 -24.95 -22.38
N SER A 263 -11.31 -25.80 -23.41
CA SER A 263 -12.25 -25.64 -24.54
C SER A 263 -13.71 -25.64 -24.10
N ASN A 264 -14.08 -26.49 -23.15
CA ASN A 264 -15.43 -26.54 -22.56
C ASN A 264 -15.75 -25.31 -21.70
N GLU A 265 -14.76 -24.72 -21.04
CA GLU A 265 -14.96 -23.50 -20.24
C GLU A 265 -15.19 -22.27 -21.11
N LYS A 266 -14.62 -22.22 -22.33
CA LYS A 266 -14.74 -21.07 -23.23
C LYS A 266 -16.19 -20.79 -23.62
N GLU A 267 -16.97 -21.81 -23.94
CA GLU A 267 -18.37 -21.65 -24.33
C GLU A 267 -19.20 -21.06 -23.18
N ASN A 268 -19.12 -21.66 -21.99
CA ASN A 268 -19.77 -21.15 -20.78
C ASN A 268 -19.26 -19.76 -20.39
N TYR A 269 -17.98 -19.46 -20.57
CA TYR A 269 -17.41 -18.13 -20.33
C TYR A 269 -18.05 -17.06 -21.23
N TYR A 270 -18.10 -17.29 -22.54
CA TYR A 270 -18.69 -16.33 -23.47
C TYR A 270 -20.19 -16.17 -23.27
N GLY A 271 -20.90 -17.26 -22.94
CA GLY A 271 -22.30 -17.19 -22.52
C GLY A 271 -22.48 -16.35 -21.26
N PHE A 272 -21.67 -16.60 -20.23
CA PHE A 272 -21.72 -15.92 -18.94
C PHE A 272 -21.53 -14.40 -19.09
N VAL A 273 -20.52 -13.96 -19.87
CA VAL A 273 -20.22 -12.53 -20.06
C VAL A 273 -21.37 -11.78 -20.72
N ARG A 274 -22.23 -12.47 -21.49
CA ARG A 274 -23.42 -11.90 -22.14
C ARG A 274 -24.64 -11.80 -21.22
N LEU A 275 -24.60 -12.44 -20.04
CA LEU A 275 -25.71 -12.37 -19.09
C LEU A 275 -25.86 -10.95 -18.51
N PRO A 276 -27.09 -10.53 -18.13
CA PRO A 276 -27.29 -9.34 -17.32
C PRO A 276 -26.46 -9.37 -16.03
N MET A 277 -25.95 -8.22 -15.60
CA MET A 277 -25.05 -8.09 -14.43
C MET A 277 -25.58 -8.79 -13.17
N ARG A 278 -26.88 -8.67 -12.89
CA ARG A 278 -27.52 -9.34 -11.74
C ARG A 278 -27.40 -10.87 -11.82
N GLN A 279 -27.53 -11.45 -13.01
CA GLN A 279 -27.37 -12.89 -13.21
C GLN A 279 -25.91 -13.30 -13.11
N GLN A 280 -24.97 -12.49 -13.62
CA GLN A 280 -23.53 -12.74 -13.43
C GLN A 280 -23.16 -12.80 -11.95
N ILE A 281 -23.63 -11.83 -11.16
CA ILE A 281 -23.41 -11.79 -9.70
C ILE A 281 -23.99 -13.04 -9.05
N ASN A 282 -25.27 -13.35 -9.28
CA ASN A 282 -25.93 -14.50 -8.65
C ASN A 282 -25.24 -15.82 -9.00
N LEU A 283 -24.94 -16.04 -10.28
CA LEU A 283 -24.37 -17.29 -10.77
C LEU A 283 -22.91 -17.46 -10.33
N SER A 284 -22.12 -16.38 -10.33
CA SER A 284 -20.73 -16.44 -9.84
C SER A 284 -20.66 -16.67 -8.33
N THR A 285 -21.53 -16.03 -7.54
CA THR A 285 -21.63 -16.27 -6.09
C THR A 285 -22.07 -17.70 -5.80
N TYR A 286 -23.10 -18.20 -6.49
CA TYR A 286 -23.55 -19.58 -6.36
C TYR A 286 -22.45 -20.59 -6.71
N SER A 287 -21.79 -20.41 -7.86
CA SER A 287 -20.68 -21.26 -8.30
C SER A 287 -19.54 -21.28 -7.29
N CYS A 288 -19.12 -20.11 -6.81
CA CYS A 288 -18.04 -19.98 -5.84
C CYS A 288 -18.38 -20.69 -4.52
N ARG A 289 -19.60 -20.51 -4.01
CA ARG A 289 -20.09 -21.19 -2.81
C ARG A 289 -20.12 -22.71 -3.01
N LEU A 290 -20.73 -23.17 -4.11
CA LEU A 290 -20.82 -24.60 -4.44
C LEU A 290 -19.43 -25.23 -4.56
N ARG A 291 -18.45 -24.51 -5.13
CA ARG A 291 -17.06 -24.97 -5.20
C ARG A 291 -16.40 -25.09 -3.83
N LYS A 292 -16.62 -24.11 -2.94
CA LYS A 292 -16.03 -24.06 -1.58
C LYS A 292 -16.62 -25.15 -0.69
N GLU A 293 -17.95 -25.27 -0.69
CA GLU A 293 -18.68 -26.14 0.24
C GLU A 293 -18.90 -27.56 -0.29
N GLN A 294 -19.14 -27.70 -1.60
CA GLN A 294 -19.58 -28.96 -2.23
C GLN A 294 -18.83 -29.23 -3.55
N PRO A 295 -17.48 -29.36 -3.54
CA PRO A 295 -16.67 -29.47 -4.75
C PRO A 295 -17.03 -30.68 -5.63
N LYS A 296 -17.56 -31.76 -5.04
CA LYS A 296 -18.03 -32.95 -5.76
C LYS A 296 -19.26 -32.67 -6.62
N ILE A 297 -20.12 -31.73 -6.20
CA ILE A 297 -21.32 -31.31 -6.94
C ILE A 297 -20.96 -30.20 -7.93
N TRP A 298 -20.04 -29.31 -7.56
CA TRP A 298 -19.59 -28.24 -8.43
C TRP A 298 -18.95 -28.73 -9.75
N ARG A 299 -18.11 -29.77 -9.69
CA ARG A 299 -17.38 -30.30 -10.87
C ARG A 299 -18.28 -30.72 -12.03
N PRO A 300 -19.32 -31.56 -11.84
CA PRO A 300 -20.25 -31.87 -12.92
C PRO A 300 -21.13 -30.67 -13.29
N TRP A 301 -21.50 -29.83 -12.32
CA TRP A 301 -22.37 -28.67 -12.54
C TRP A 301 -21.75 -27.61 -13.47
N ILE A 302 -20.47 -27.26 -13.30
CA ILE A 302 -19.82 -26.20 -14.09
C ILE A 302 -19.65 -26.56 -15.58
N VAL A 303 -19.76 -27.85 -15.91
CA VAL A 303 -19.68 -28.37 -17.28
C VAL A 303 -21.05 -28.41 -17.97
N LEU A 304 -22.15 -28.30 -17.21
CA LEU A 304 -23.49 -28.15 -17.78
C LEU A 304 -23.57 -26.92 -18.68
N ASN A 305 -24.53 -26.90 -19.60
CA ASN A 305 -24.73 -25.70 -20.40
C ASN A 305 -25.29 -24.57 -19.52
N LEU A 306 -25.07 -23.33 -19.94
CA LEU A 306 -25.42 -22.16 -19.12
C LEU A 306 -26.91 -22.09 -18.73
N ASN A 307 -27.83 -22.58 -19.56
CA ASN A 307 -29.26 -22.56 -19.26
C ASN A 307 -29.60 -23.52 -18.12
N GLU A 308 -29.02 -24.72 -18.11
CA GLU A 308 -29.16 -25.68 -17.01
C GLU A 308 -28.61 -25.13 -15.69
N GLN A 309 -27.46 -24.45 -15.76
CA GLN A 309 -26.88 -23.79 -14.60
C GLN A 309 -27.78 -22.66 -14.07
N LEU A 310 -28.39 -21.87 -14.95
CA LEU A 310 -29.32 -20.81 -14.55
C LEU A 310 -30.62 -21.36 -13.92
N GLN A 311 -31.08 -22.53 -14.35
CA GLN A 311 -32.21 -23.21 -13.70
C GLN A 311 -31.87 -23.61 -12.26
N SER A 312 -30.65 -24.09 -12.02
CA SER A 312 -30.20 -24.52 -10.68
C SER A 312 -30.16 -23.40 -9.63
N ILE A 313 -29.99 -22.14 -10.05
CA ILE A 313 -30.03 -20.97 -9.15
C ILE A 313 -31.44 -20.39 -8.99
N SER A 314 -32.37 -20.73 -9.88
CA SER A 314 -33.74 -20.22 -9.89
C SER A 314 -34.70 -21.11 -9.09
N MET A 315 -34.31 -22.36 -8.81
CA MET A 315 -35.04 -23.22 -7.89
C MET A 315 -34.57 -22.96 -6.45
N PRO A 316 -35.48 -22.64 -5.50
CA PRO A 316 -35.11 -22.62 -4.10
C PRO A 316 -34.62 -24.02 -3.72
N VAL A 317 -33.45 -24.10 -3.09
CA VAL A 317 -32.94 -25.34 -2.49
C VAL A 317 -33.90 -25.69 -1.34
N HIS A 318 -34.98 -26.39 -1.66
CA HIS A 318 -35.80 -27.10 -0.69
C HIS A 318 -35.29 -28.54 -0.63
N GLY A 319 -34.77 -28.89 0.54
CA GLY A 319 -34.74 -30.23 1.13
C GLY A 319 -34.40 -31.39 0.22
N ARG A 320 -33.14 -31.85 0.30
CA ARG A 320 -32.84 -33.30 0.27
C ARG A 320 -31.77 -33.61 1.31
N TYR A 321 -32.18 -33.53 2.58
CA TYR A 321 -31.74 -34.49 3.58
C TYR A 321 -32.85 -35.52 3.70
N GLU A 322 -32.76 -36.62 2.94
CA GLU A 322 -33.36 -37.89 3.29
C GLU A 322 -32.41 -38.99 2.79
N GLY A 323 -31.96 -39.84 3.71
CA GLY A 323 -30.99 -40.90 3.52
C GLY A 323 -30.10 -41.05 4.74
#